data_AF-A0A1U8MSL6-F1
#
_entry.id   AF-A0A1U8MSL6-F1
#
_cell.length_a   1.000
_cell.length_b   1.000
_cell.length_c   1.000
_cell.angle_alpha   90.00
_cell.angle_beta   90.00
_cell.angle_gamma   90.00
#
_symmetry.space_group_name_H-M   'P 1'
#
loop_
_entity.id
_entity.type
_entity.pdbx_description
1 polymer ?
#
loop_
_entity_poly.entity_id
_entity_poly.type
_entity_poly.pdbx_seq_one_letter_code
_entity_poly.pdbx_strand_id
1 'polypeptide(L)'
;MEYEDIYGLSPRPKYDCLLFDLDDTLYPLSSGLAKACGNNIKDYMVEKLGIGKEKIVELSNYLYKNYGTTMAGLRAVGYDFDYDDYHSYVHGGLPYENLKPDPQLRSLLLTLPIRKIIFTNADRVHAIKALSKLGLEDCFEGIICFETLNPTHKNTVSDDEDDVEFLGSVSTTTSVAKNPEIFDIIGHFADPKPGATLPKTPIVCKPQDSAIELALKIAKINPQRTLFFDDSVRNIQAGKRVGLHTVLVGTSQRPKGADYALESIHNIKQALPELWETDVKSDVSYAGQVAVETPVIA
;
A
#
# COMPACT_ATOMS: atom_id res chain seq x y z
N MET A 1 25.86 -39.21 -25.41
CA MET A 1 24.44 -38.87 -25.30
C MET A 1 24.40 -37.67 -24.38
N GLU A 2 24.81 -36.52 -24.91
CA GLU A 2 24.00 -35.58 -25.72
C GLU A 2 23.10 -34.77 -24.78
N TYR A 3 23.51 -33.53 -24.46
CA TYR A 3 23.18 -32.27 -25.15
C TYR A 3 21.74 -31.85 -24.82
N GLU A 4 21.57 -30.57 -24.43
CA GLU A 4 20.38 -29.90 -23.84
C GLU A 4 20.48 -29.88 -22.30
N ASP A 5 20.89 -28.80 -21.62
CA ASP A 5 20.34 -27.44 -21.67
C ASP A 5 21.44 -26.36 -21.63
N ILE A 6 21.80 -25.83 -22.79
CA ILE A 6 22.47 -24.52 -22.90
C ILE A 6 21.58 -23.67 -23.80
N TYR A 7 20.37 -23.36 -23.31
CA TYR A 7 19.50 -22.35 -23.89
C TYR A 7 19.28 -21.25 -22.86
N GLY A 8 19.66 -20.03 -23.26
CA GLY A 8 19.94 -18.89 -22.41
C GLY A 8 18.89 -18.59 -21.34
N LEU A 9 19.38 -18.41 -20.11
CA LEU A 9 18.71 -17.59 -19.11
C LEU A 9 18.45 -16.22 -19.75
N SER A 10 17.23 -16.01 -20.20
CA SER A 10 16.77 -14.68 -20.59
C SER A 10 17.05 -13.74 -19.41
N PRO A 11 17.67 -12.57 -19.64
CA PRO A 11 18.01 -11.68 -18.55
C PRO A 11 16.75 -11.32 -17.78
N ARG A 12 16.70 -11.80 -16.53
CA ARG A 12 15.52 -11.66 -15.70
C ARG A 12 15.50 -10.21 -15.17
N PRO A 13 14.39 -9.47 -15.32
CA PRO A 13 14.31 -8.10 -14.79
C PRO A 13 14.62 -8.10 -13.30
N LYS A 14 15.19 -6.99 -12.79
CA LYS A 14 15.52 -6.85 -11.36
C LYS A 14 14.30 -7.09 -10.45
N TYR A 15 13.12 -6.64 -10.88
CA TYR A 15 11.87 -6.78 -10.16
C TYR A 15 10.89 -7.68 -10.91
N ASP A 16 10.14 -8.49 -10.16
CA ASP A 16 9.04 -9.31 -10.69
C ASP A 16 7.69 -8.61 -10.50
N CYS A 17 7.57 -7.68 -9.53
CA CYS A 17 6.33 -6.99 -9.22
C CYS A 17 6.56 -5.54 -8.75
N LEU A 18 5.60 -4.69 -9.05
CA LEU A 18 5.47 -3.32 -8.55
C LEU A 18 4.18 -3.22 -7.73
N LEU A 19 4.29 -2.82 -6.47
CA LEU A 19 3.16 -2.53 -5.59
C LEU A 19 2.93 -1.04 -5.54
N PHE A 20 1.70 -0.60 -5.81
CA PHE A 20 1.33 0.82 -5.78
C PHE A 20 0.25 1.05 -4.74
N ASP A 21 0.51 1.96 -3.81
CA ASP A 21 -0.56 2.63 -3.12
C ASP A 21 -1.41 3.47 -4.09
N LEU A 22 -2.62 3.81 -3.68
CA LEU A 22 -3.60 4.51 -4.51
C LEU A 22 -3.71 5.98 -4.12
N ASP A 23 -4.23 6.23 -2.92
CA ASP A 23 -4.51 7.56 -2.39
C ASP A 23 -3.24 8.39 -2.26
N ASP A 24 -3.25 9.63 -2.76
CA ASP A 24 -2.11 10.55 -2.71
C ASP A 24 -0.81 10.06 -3.41
N THR A 25 -0.86 8.86 -4.02
CA THR A 25 0.23 8.22 -4.76
C THR A 25 -0.03 8.23 -6.28
N LEU A 26 -1.15 7.65 -6.74
CA LEU A 26 -1.52 7.64 -8.17
C LEU A 26 -2.23 8.92 -8.61
N TYR A 27 -2.64 9.75 -7.65
CA TYR A 27 -3.13 11.10 -7.84
C TYR A 27 -2.60 11.98 -6.72
N PRO A 28 -2.44 13.29 -6.93
CA PRO A 28 -1.85 14.15 -5.92
C PRO A 28 -2.81 14.44 -4.76
N LEU A 29 -2.24 14.73 -3.59
CA LEU A 29 -2.93 15.25 -2.41
C LEU A 29 -3.81 16.49 -2.69
N SER A 30 -3.43 17.28 -3.70
CA SER A 30 -4.19 18.45 -4.15
C SER A 30 -5.56 18.12 -4.76
N SER A 31 -5.86 16.84 -5.04
CA SER A 31 -7.20 16.38 -5.47
C SER A 31 -8.29 16.67 -4.43
N GLY A 32 -7.91 16.84 -3.16
CA GLY A 32 -8.81 17.13 -2.05
C GLY A 32 -9.55 15.91 -1.49
N LEU A 33 -9.33 14.71 -2.04
CA LEU A 33 -9.96 13.47 -1.56
C LEU A 33 -9.56 13.16 -0.12
N ALA A 34 -8.27 13.24 0.22
CA ALA A 34 -7.80 13.00 1.59
C ALA A 34 -8.44 13.96 2.61
N LYS A 35 -8.60 15.24 2.24
CA LYS A 35 -9.26 16.24 3.09
C LYS A 35 -10.75 15.91 3.28
N ALA A 36 -11.45 15.55 2.20
CA ALA A 36 -12.86 15.19 2.27
C ALA A 36 -13.06 13.90 3.08
N CYS A 37 -12.23 12.87 2.85
CA CYS A 37 -12.23 11.63 3.62
C CYS A 37 -11.99 11.89 5.10
N GLY A 38 -10.97 12.68 5.43
CA GLY A 38 -10.68 13.08 6.80
C GLY A 38 -11.81 13.87 7.48
N ASN A 39 -12.65 14.60 6.74
CA ASN A 39 -13.84 15.24 7.29
C ASN A 39 -14.98 14.24 7.49
N ASN A 40 -15.25 13.38 6.50
CA ASN A 40 -16.29 12.36 6.61
C ASN A 40 -16.03 11.39 7.78
N ILE A 41 -14.76 11.03 8.05
CA ILE A 41 -14.39 10.22 9.22
C ILE A 41 -14.77 10.94 10.52
N LYS A 42 -14.48 12.24 10.63
CA LYS A 42 -14.80 13.05 11.81
C LYS A 42 -16.31 13.17 12.00
N ASP A 43 -17.04 13.38 10.91
CA ASP A 43 -18.50 13.46 10.93
C ASP A 43 -19.11 12.11 11.33
N TYR A 44 -18.59 10.99 10.81
CA TYR A 44 -18.99 9.64 11.24
C TYR A 44 -18.77 9.43 12.75
N MET A 45 -17.61 9.82 13.27
CA MET A 45 -17.30 9.70 14.70
C MET A 45 -18.28 10.50 15.57
N VAL A 46 -18.74 11.66 15.12
CA VAL A 46 -19.72 12.48 15.84
C VAL A 46 -21.13 11.91 15.70
N GLU A 47 -21.57 11.68 14.46
CA GLU A 47 -22.96 11.38 14.13
C GLU A 47 -23.35 9.94 14.41
N LYS A 48 -22.45 8.99 14.14
CA LYS A 48 -22.72 7.55 14.25
C LYS A 48 -22.20 6.95 15.55
N LEU A 49 -21.05 7.43 16.03
CA LEU A 49 -20.42 6.92 17.26
C LEU A 49 -20.71 7.79 18.49
N GLY A 50 -21.33 8.95 18.33
CA GLY A 50 -21.71 9.83 19.45
C GLY A 50 -20.53 10.46 20.19
N ILE A 51 -19.36 10.57 19.53
CA ILE A 51 -18.15 11.11 20.16
C ILE A 51 -18.24 12.64 20.21
N GLY A 52 -17.92 13.21 21.37
CA GLY A 52 -17.91 14.67 21.59
C GLY A 52 -16.98 15.39 20.59
N LYS A 53 -17.52 16.42 19.92
CA LYS A 53 -16.82 17.21 18.88
C LYS A 53 -15.47 17.75 19.33
N GLU A 54 -15.35 18.10 20.61
CA GLU A 54 -14.16 18.64 21.24
C GLU A 54 -12.97 17.66 21.25
N LYS A 55 -13.24 16.35 21.23
CA LYS A 55 -12.20 15.31 21.27
C LYS A 55 -11.77 14.81 19.89
N ILE A 56 -12.57 15.08 18.85
CA ILE A 56 -12.46 14.42 17.54
C ILE A 56 -11.09 14.60 16.89
N VAL A 57 -10.56 15.82 16.89
CA VAL A 57 -9.28 16.12 16.21
C VAL A 57 -8.13 15.41 16.91
N GLU A 58 -8.08 15.50 18.23
CA GLU A 58 -7.03 14.86 19.04
C GLU A 58 -7.14 13.33 18.97
N LEU A 59 -8.35 12.79 19.12
CA LEU A 59 -8.61 11.36 18.99
C LEU A 59 -8.18 10.83 17.62
N SER A 60 -8.61 11.47 16.52
CA SER A 60 -8.23 11.08 15.16
C SER A 60 -6.71 11.03 14.99
N ASN A 61 -5.99 12.03 15.52
CA ASN A 61 -4.53 12.08 15.42
C ASN A 61 -3.87 10.92 16.17
N TYR A 62 -4.30 10.61 17.39
CA TYR A 62 -3.76 9.48 18.14
C TYR A 62 -4.11 8.14 17.49
N LEU A 63 -5.34 7.97 17.00
CA LEU A 63 -5.76 6.74 16.34
C LEU A 63 -4.95 6.51 15.06
N TYR A 64 -4.87 7.50 14.17
CA TYR A 64 -4.09 7.41 12.95
C TYR A 64 -2.61 7.15 13.23
N LYS A 65 -2.01 7.92 14.15
CA LYS A 65 -0.58 7.80 14.49
C LYS A 65 -0.21 6.43 15.06
N ASN A 66 -1.09 5.80 15.84
CA ASN A 66 -0.75 4.53 16.50
C ASN A 66 -1.23 3.30 15.73
N TYR A 67 -2.32 3.39 14.96
CA TYR A 67 -2.93 2.22 14.30
C TYR A 67 -2.85 2.25 12.78
N GLY A 68 -2.39 3.35 12.16
CA GLY A 68 -2.24 3.48 10.71
C GLY A 68 -3.47 4.07 10.03
N THR A 69 -4.67 3.73 10.49
CA THR A 69 -5.93 4.36 10.06
C THR A 69 -6.80 4.71 11.26
N THR A 70 -7.67 5.71 11.13
CA THR A 70 -8.63 6.04 12.18
C THR A 70 -9.58 4.88 12.45
N MET A 71 -10.04 4.17 11.41
CA MET A 71 -10.90 2.99 11.54
C MET A 71 -10.25 1.88 12.37
N ALA A 72 -9.00 1.52 12.08
CA ALA A 72 -8.25 0.53 12.84
C ALA A 72 -8.14 0.94 14.32
N GLY A 73 -7.90 2.22 14.57
CA GLY A 73 -7.84 2.75 15.93
C GLY A 73 -9.19 2.72 16.65
N LEU A 74 -10.29 3.09 15.99
CA LEU A 74 -11.63 3.05 16.57
C LEU A 74 -11.99 1.63 17.01
N ARG A 75 -11.71 0.63 16.16
CA ARG A 75 -11.90 -0.79 16.51
C ARG A 75 -11.00 -1.25 17.67
N ALA A 76 -9.76 -0.76 17.74
CA ALA A 76 -8.83 -1.09 18.82
C ALA A 76 -9.31 -0.57 20.17
N VAL A 77 -9.81 0.67 20.23
CA VAL A 77 -10.26 1.29 21.48
C VAL A 77 -11.65 0.85 21.91
N GLY A 78 -12.33 0.02 21.12
CA GLY A 78 -13.57 -0.66 21.52
C GLY A 78 -14.85 -0.19 20.83
N TYR A 79 -14.78 0.75 19.86
CA TYR A 79 -15.96 1.08 19.05
C TYR A 79 -16.30 -0.09 18.13
N ASP A 80 -17.57 -0.46 18.11
CA ASP A 80 -18.11 -1.50 17.24
C ASP A 80 -19.07 -0.87 16.22
N PHE A 81 -18.82 -1.13 14.94
CA PHE A 81 -19.60 -0.64 13.81
C PHE A 81 -19.35 -1.54 12.59
N ASP A 82 -20.33 -1.58 11.69
CA ASP A 82 -20.25 -2.34 10.45
C ASP A 82 -19.31 -1.65 9.45
N TYR A 83 -18.41 -2.42 8.83
CA TYR A 83 -17.39 -1.87 7.93
C TYR A 83 -17.99 -1.33 6.64
N ASP A 84 -19.07 -1.93 6.13
CA ASP A 84 -19.69 -1.48 4.89
C ASP A 84 -20.44 -0.16 5.11
N ASP A 85 -21.11 0.03 6.26
CA ASP A 85 -21.69 1.32 6.65
C ASP A 85 -20.62 2.40 6.80
N TYR A 86 -19.49 2.08 7.45
CA TYR A 86 -18.37 3.01 7.60
C TYR A 86 -17.79 3.41 6.23
N HIS A 87 -17.46 2.45 5.38
CA HIS A 87 -16.89 2.71 4.06
C HIS A 87 -17.87 3.45 3.14
N SER A 88 -19.15 3.07 3.15
CA SER A 88 -20.19 3.78 2.40
C SER A 88 -20.33 5.24 2.84
N TYR A 89 -20.25 5.52 4.15
CA TYR A 89 -20.32 6.89 4.65
C TYR A 89 -19.06 7.68 4.30
N VAL A 90 -17.88 7.11 4.58
CA VAL A 90 -16.60 7.81 4.45
C VAL A 90 -16.20 8.00 3.00
N HIS A 91 -16.35 6.98 2.15
CA HIS A 91 -15.93 7.01 0.76
C HIS A 91 -17.06 7.27 -0.25
N GLY A 92 -18.32 7.02 0.11
CA GLY A 92 -19.45 7.18 -0.80
C GLY A 92 -19.65 8.62 -1.27
N GLY A 93 -19.42 9.59 -0.38
CA GLY A 93 -19.58 11.03 -0.62
C GLY A 93 -18.32 11.78 -1.05
N LEU A 94 -17.23 11.10 -1.44
CA LEU A 94 -16.00 11.79 -1.84
C LEU A 94 -16.15 12.53 -3.18
N PRO A 95 -15.43 13.64 -3.40
CA PRO A 95 -15.51 14.46 -4.60
C PRO A 95 -14.73 13.84 -5.78
N TYR A 96 -15.16 12.67 -6.25
CA TYR A 96 -14.49 11.93 -7.34
C TYR A 96 -14.48 12.68 -8.68
N GLU A 97 -15.31 13.71 -8.84
CA GLU A 97 -15.28 14.64 -9.98
C GLU A 97 -13.98 15.46 -10.06
N ASN A 98 -13.24 15.58 -8.96
CA ASN A 98 -11.92 16.21 -8.95
C ASN A 98 -10.86 15.33 -9.60
N LEU A 99 -11.06 14.00 -9.62
CA LEU A 99 -10.19 13.09 -10.34
C LEU A 99 -10.53 13.15 -11.84
N LYS A 100 -9.50 13.43 -12.65
CA LYS A 100 -9.61 13.46 -14.11
C LYS A 100 -8.80 12.30 -14.70
N PRO A 101 -9.18 11.80 -15.89
CA PRO A 101 -8.36 10.83 -16.59
C PRO A 101 -6.94 11.33 -16.76
N ASP A 102 -5.98 10.44 -16.60
CA ASP A 102 -4.55 10.73 -16.71
C ASP A 102 -3.91 9.89 -17.83
N PRO A 103 -4.00 10.33 -19.10
CA PRO A 103 -3.42 9.60 -20.22
C PRO A 103 -1.90 9.45 -20.14
N GLN A 104 -1.22 10.39 -19.45
CA GLN A 104 0.23 10.34 -19.31
C GLN A 104 0.64 9.23 -18.36
N LEU A 105 0.03 9.16 -17.17
CA LEU A 105 0.25 8.08 -16.23
C LEU A 105 -0.20 6.73 -16.79
N ARG A 106 -1.36 6.69 -17.48
CA ARG A 106 -1.84 5.47 -18.15
C ARG A 106 -0.79 4.93 -19.14
N SER A 107 -0.32 5.77 -20.06
CA SER A 107 0.70 5.39 -21.05
C SER A 107 1.97 4.87 -20.36
N LEU A 108 2.40 5.56 -19.30
CA LEU A 108 3.57 5.17 -18.51
C LEU A 108 3.40 3.77 -17.88
N LEU A 109 2.27 3.52 -17.21
CA LEU A 109 1.97 2.24 -16.56
C LEU A 109 1.84 1.08 -17.56
N LEU A 110 1.24 1.32 -18.72
CA LEU A 110 1.10 0.33 -19.79
C LEU A 110 2.45 -0.05 -20.41
N THR A 111 3.40 0.89 -20.47
CA THR A 111 4.74 0.60 -21.02
C THR A 111 5.65 -0.18 -20.07
N LEU A 112 5.31 -0.30 -18.78
CA LEU A 112 6.10 -1.06 -17.80
C LEU A 112 5.94 -2.57 -18.06
N PRO A 113 7.01 -3.32 -18.41
CA PRO A 113 6.95 -4.76 -18.66
C PRO A 113 7.02 -5.60 -17.37
N ILE A 114 6.50 -5.07 -16.27
CA ILE A 114 6.53 -5.69 -14.93
C ILE A 114 5.09 -5.78 -14.42
N ARG A 115 4.80 -6.85 -13.66
CA ARG A 115 3.52 -7.04 -12.97
C ARG A 115 3.24 -5.87 -12.03
N LYS A 116 1.98 -5.39 -11.99
CA LYS A 116 1.55 -4.22 -11.21
C LYS A 116 0.33 -4.57 -10.38
N ILE A 117 0.36 -4.24 -9.09
CA ILE A 117 -0.73 -4.53 -8.14
C ILE A 117 -1.00 -3.28 -7.30
N ILE A 118 -2.27 -2.97 -7.10
CA ILE A 118 -2.68 -1.95 -6.13
C ILE A 118 -2.64 -2.53 -4.72
N PHE A 119 -2.08 -1.78 -3.78
CA PHE A 119 -2.07 -2.10 -2.36
C PHE A 119 -2.51 -0.88 -1.54
N THR A 120 -3.81 -0.79 -1.23
CA THR A 120 -4.43 0.34 -0.53
C THR A 120 -5.03 -0.08 0.82
N ASN A 121 -5.14 0.87 1.76
CA ASN A 121 -5.90 0.72 3.01
C ASN A 121 -7.41 0.98 2.82
N ALA A 122 -7.83 1.49 1.67
CA ALA A 122 -9.23 1.75 1.35
C ALA A 122 -9.99 0.45 0.98
N ASP A 123 -11.31 0.53 0.93
CA ASP A 123 -12.17 -0.55 0.41
C ASP A 123 -12.12 -0.64 -1.11
N ARG A 124 -12.60 -1.78 -1.62
CA ARG A 124 -12.62 -2.10 -3.04
C ARG A 124 -13.48 -1.15 -3.86
N VAL A 125 -14.61 -0.67 -3.32
CA VAL A 125 -15.53 0.23 -4.05
C VAL A 125 -14.84 1.56 -4.32
N HIS A 126 -14.17 2.12 -3.31
CA HIS A 126 -13.34 3.31 -3.47
C HIS A 126 -12.24 3.10 -4.51
N ALA A 127 -11.48 2.00 -4.38
CA ALA A 127 -10.33 1.74 -5.26
C ALA A 127 -10.73 1.66 -6.74
N ILE A 128 -11.80 0.91 -7.05
CA ILE A 128 -12.32 0.79 -8.42
C ILE A 128 -12.79 2.15 -8.95
N LYS A 129 -13.49 2.93 -8.13
CA LYS A 129 -14.02 4.24 -8.53
C LYS A 129 -12.90 5.24 -8.82
N ALA A 130 -11.86 5.27 -8.00
CA ALA A 130 -10.69 6.13 -8.24
C ALA A 130 -9.95 5.72 -9.51
N LEU A 131 -9.65 4.43 -9.70
CA LEU A 131 -8.99 3.92 -10.90
C LEU A 131 -9.78 4.24 -12.18
N SER A 132 -11.09 4.04 -12.16
CA SER A 132 -11.97 4.35 -13.29
C SER A 132 -11.98 5.85 -13.62
N LYS A 133 -11.95 6.73 -12.62
CA LYS A 133 -11.88 8.19 -12.86
C LYS A 133 -10.55 8.63 -13.45
N LEU A 134 -9.47 7.96 -13.10
CA LEU A 134 -8.12 8.19 -13.63
C LEU A 134 -7.91 7.51 -15.00
N GLY A 135 -8.78 6.59 -15.39
CA GLY A 135 -8.63 5.78 -16.61
C GLY A 135 -7.49 4.79 -16.49
N LEU A 136 -7.37 4.10 -15.35
CA LEU A 136 -6.28 3.17 -15.01
C LEU A 136 -6.76 1.74 -14.69
N GLU A 137 -8.04 1.45 -14.90
CA GLU A 137 -8.71 0.19 -14.51
C GLU A 137 -8.06 -1.09 -15.08
N ASP A 138 -7.39 -1.01 -16.22
CA ASP A 138 -6.73 -2.11 -16.92
C ASP A 138 -5.20 -2.10 -16.78
N CYS A 139 -4.64 -1.18 -15.98
CA CYS A 139 -3.18 -1.05 -15.81
C CYS A 139 -2.62 -1.98 -14.73
N PHE A 140 -3.48 -2.58 -13.90
CA PHE A 140 -3.11 -3.38 -12.73
C PHE A 140 -3.73 -4.78 -12.81
N GLU A 141 -2.96 -5.80 -12.42
CA GLU A 141 -3.42 -7.19 -12.42
C GLU A 141 -4.42 -7.46 -11.29
N GLY A 142 -4.28 -6.74 -10.16
CA GLY A 142 -5.13 -6.96 -9.00
C GLY A 142 -5.10 -5.83 -7.99
N ILE A 143 -6.04 -5.89 -7.05
CA ILE A 143 -6.21 -4.93 -5.95
C ILE A 143 -6.21 -5.68 -4.62
N ILE A 144 -5.21 -5.37 -3.79
CA ILE A 144 -5.16 -5.70 -2.37
C ILE A 144 -5.69 -4.48 -1.62
N CYS A 145 -6.85 -4.64 -1.00
CA CYS A 145 -7.62 -3.59 -0.33
C CYS A 145 -8.07 -4.09 1.05
N PHE A 146 -8.87 -3.29 1.76
CA PHE A 146 -9.40 -3.62 3.08
C PHE A 146 -10.00 -5.04 3.13
N GLU A 147 -10.89 -5.39 2.20
CA GLU A 147 -11.61 -6.67 2.18
C GLU A 147 -10.66 -7.85 1.91
N THR A 148 -9.63 -7.64 1.08
CA THR A 148 -8.61 -8.65 0.79
C THR A 148 -7.79 -8.98 2.04
N LEU A 149 -7.52 -7.99 2.90
CA LEU A 149 -6.76 -8.18 4.13
C LEU A 149 -7.62 -8.56 5.34
N ASN A 150 -8.92 -8.22 5.30
CA ASN A 150 -9.86 -8.37 6.40
C ASN A 150 -11.13 -9.11 5.92
N PRO A 151 -11.02 -10.39 5.51
CA PRO A 151 -12.16 -11.14 5.02
C PRO A 151 -13.23 -11.27 6.12
N THR A 152 -14.44 -10.79 5.84
CA THR A 152 -15.60 -11.02 6.71
C THR A 152 -16.36 -12.24 6.21
N HIS A 153 -16.88 -13.07 7.12
CA HIS A 153 -17.67 -14.27 6.79
C HIS A 153 -18.97 -14.00 6.00
N LYS A 154 -19.27 -12.74 5.63
CA LYS A 154 -20.45 -12.37 4.85
C LYS A 154 -20.25 -12.51 3.33
N ASN A 155 -19.02 -12.72 2.83
CA ASN A 155 -18.72 -12.77 1.39
C ASN A 155 -18.47 -14.17 0.80
N THR A 156 -18.79 -15.26 1.50
CA THR A 156 -18.78 -16.60 0.88
C THR A 156 -20.09 -16.88 0.15
N VAL A 157 -20.34 -16.15 -0.95
CA VAL A 157 -21.23 -16.61 -2.03
C VAL A 157 -20.64 -16.15 -3.37
N SER A 158 -19.64 -16.87 -3.87
CA SER A 158 -19.55 -17.38 -5.25
C SER A 158 -18.13 -17.82 -5.59
N ASP A 159 -18.00 -19.13 -5.81
CA ASP A 159 -17.15 -19.86 -6.76
C ASP A 159 -15.65 -19.54 -6.80
N ASP A 160 -14.86 -20.24 -5.99
CA ASP A 160 -13.83 -21.20 -6.46
C ASP A 160 -13.18 -21.90 -5.25
N GLU A 161 -13.02 -23.22 -5.34
CA GLU A 161 -12.38 -24.08 -4.35
C GLU A 161 -10.88 -23.76 -4.25
N ASP A 162 -10.44 -23.28 -3.08
CA ASP A 162 -9.09 -23.53 -2.57
C ASP A 162 -9.11 -23.23 -1.06
N ASP A 163 -9.31 -24.29 -0.28
CA ASP A 163 -9.34 -24.27 1.18
C ASP A 163 -7.98 -23.82 1.74
N VAL A 164 -7.93 -22.58 2.24
CA VAL A 164 -6.89 -22.16 3.19
C VAL A 164 -7.52 -22.16 4.56
N GLU A 165 -7.42 -23.29 5.27
CA GLU A 165 -7.79 -23.37 6.69
C GLU A 165 -6.99 -22.32 7.49
N PHE A 166 -7.68 -21.32 8.02
CA PHE A 166 -7.12 -20.34 8.93
C PHE A 166 -7.65 -20.56 10.36
N LEU A 167 -6.73 -20.97 11.24
CA LEU A 167 -6.89 -20.99 12.69
C LEU A 167 -7.08 -19.56 13.23
N GLY A 168 -8.34 -19.14 13.41
CA GLY A 168 -8.61 -17.84 14.01
C GLY A 168 -10.01 -17.56 14.52
N SER A 169 -11.00 -18.43 14.28
CA SER A 169 -12.38 -18.17 14.73
C SER A 169 -12.83 -19.23 15.73
N VAL A 170 -12.37 -19.09 16.97
CA VAL A 170 -13.10 -19.71 18.09
C VAL A 170 -14.26 -18.79 18.40
N SER A 171 -15.44 -19.17 17.89
CA SER A 171 -16.72 -18.64 18.35
C SER A 171 -16.95 -19.12 19.79
N THR A 172 -16.44 -18.39 20.78
CA THR A 172 -16.92 -18.52 22.16
C THR A 172 -18.25 -17.80 22.26
N THR A 173 -19.33 -18.57 22.14
CA THR A 173 -20.65 -18.20 22.66
C THR A 173 -20.56 -18.14 24.19
N THR A 174 -20.24 -16.95 24.70
CA THR A 174 -20.49 -16.60 26.10
C THR A 174 -21.33 -15.34 26.13
N SER A 175 -22.62 -15.55 26.37
CA SER A 175 -23.61 -14.55 26.72
C SER A 175 -23.21 -13.84 28.02
N VAL A 176 -22.57 -12.68 27.92
CA VAL A 176 -22.70 -11.60 28.90
C VAL A 176 -22.61 -10.28 28.15
N ALA A 177 -23.74 -9.59 27.98
CA ALA A 177 -23.79 -8.21 27.53
C ALA A 177 -23.11 -7.33 28.59
N LYS A 178 -21.82 -7.07 28.40
CA LYS A 178 -21.14 -5.88 28.92
C LYS A 178 -20.75 -5.08 27.69
N ASN A 179 -21.24 -3.86 27.55
CA ASN A 179 -20.65 -2.93 26.60
C ASN A 179 -19.14 -2.93 26.85
N PRO A 180 -18.29 -3.23 25.85
CA PRO A 180 -16.86 -3.12 26.02
C PRO A 180 -16.56 -1.68 26.42
N GLU A 181 -15.85 -1.52 27.54
CA GLU A 181 -15.44 -0.21 28.01
C GLU A 181 -14.50 0.40 26.96
N ILE A 182 -14.84 1.59 26.45
CA ILE A 182 -14.04 2.29 25.46
C ILE A 182 -12.72 2.72 26.11
N PHE A 183 -11.60 2.31 25.54
CA PHE A 183 -10.27 2.68 26.01
C PHE A 183 -10.01 4.18 25.79
N ASP A 184 -9.77 4.91 26.88
CA ASP A 184 -9.46 6.35 26.82
C ASP A 184 -8.01 6.59 26.38
N ILE A 185 -7.79 6.58 25.05
CA ILE A 185 -6.49 6.82 24.46
C ILE A 185 -5.98 8.25 24.70
N ILE A 186 -6.87 9.24 24.80
CA ILE A 186 -6.48 10.63 25.09
C ILE A 186 -5.94 10.68 26.52
N GLY A 187 -6.68 10.13 27.49
CA GLY A 187 -6.24 10.01 28.87
C GLY A 187 -4.92 9.23 29.01
N HIS A 188 -4.75 8.14 28.25
CA HIS A 188 -3.50 7.36 28.24
C HIS A 188 -2.26 8.18 27.86
N PHE A 189 -2.38 9.09 26.88
CA PHE A 189 -1.26 9.95 26.49
C PHE A 189 -1.13 11.21 27.36
N ALA A 190 -2.22 11.67 28.00
CA ALA A 190 -2.19 12.78 28.94
C ALA A 190 -1.56 12.41 30.29
N ASP A 191 -1.81 11.18 30.78
CA ASP A 191 -1.23 10.64 32.02
C ASP A 191 -0.79 9.17 31.82
N PRO A 192 0.44 8.96 31.28
CA PRO A 192 0.92 7.62 30.94
C PRO A 192 1.15 6.75 32.19
N LYS A 193 0.28 5.75 32.39
CA LYS A 193 0.47 4.76 33.46
C LYS A 193 1.61 3.79 33.12
N PRO A 194 2.56 3.55 34.05
CA PRO A 194 3.63 2.58 33.83
C PRO A 194 3.08 1.20 33.47
N GLY A 195 3.54 0.65 32.33
CA GLY A 195 3.13 -0.68 31.86
C GLY A 195 1.77 -0.74 31.14
N ALA A 196 1.03 0.37 31.03
CA ALA A 196 -0.16 0.40 30.19
C ALA A 196 0.23 0.34 28.71
N THR A 197 -0.35 -0.61 27.98
CA THR A 197 -0.16 -0.78 26.54
C THR A 197 -1.43 -0.40 25.79
N LEU A 198 -1.27 0.09 24.55
CA LEU A 198 -2.40 0.29 23.66
C LEU A 198 -3.09 -1.04 23.32
N PRO A 199 -4.43 -1.07 23.22
CA PRO A 199 -5.16 -2.26 22.79
C PRO A 199 -4.78 -2.63 21.35
N LYS A 200 -4.87 -3.92 21.00
CA LYS A 200 -4.60 -4.37 19.63
C LYS A 200 -5.82 -4.10 18.74
N THR A 201 -5.57 -3.65 17.52
CA THR A 201 -6.63 -3.56 16.51
C THR A 201 -6.89 -4.93 15.88
N PRO A 202 -8.16 -5.30 15.59
CA PRO A 202 -8.46 -6.45 14.76
C PRO A 202 -8.26 -6.17 13.26
N ILE A 203 -8.09 -4.91 12.85
CA ILE A 203 -7.94 -4.53 11.46
C ILE A 203 -6.48 -4.66 11.03
N VAL A 204 -6.26 -5.43 9.98
CA VAL A 204 -4.99 -5.57 9.28
C VAL A 204 -4.89 -4.50 8.20
N CYS A 205 -3.96 -3.56 8.37
CA CYS A 205 -3.72 -2.48 7.40
C CYS A 205 -2.28 -1.95 7.49
N LYS A 206 -1.83 -1.25 6.44
CA LYS A 206 -0.55 -0.51 6.48
C LYS A 206 -0.61 0.55 7.60
N PRO A 207 0.48 0.79 8.36
CA PRO A 207 1.87 0.34 8.16
C PRO A 207 2.24 -0.91 8.97
N GLN A 208 1.30 -1.79 9.34
CA GLN A 208 1.65 -3.02 10.05
C GLN A 208 2.50 -3.92 9.16
N ASP A 209 3.63 -4.42 9.67
CA ASP A 209 4.51 -5.34 8.93
C ASP A 209 3.72 -6.60 8.51
N SER A 210 2.84 -7.11 9.38
CA SER A 210 1.94 -8.24 9.10
C SER A 210 0.96 -7.99 7.96
N ALA A 211 0.52 -6.73 7.74
CA ALA A 211 -0.36 -6.39 6.62
C ALA A 211 0.39 -6.48 5.28
N ILE A 212 1.66 -6.05 5.28
CA ILE A 212 2.53 -6.13 4.10
C ILE A 212 2.87 -7.60 3.83
N GLU A 213 3.25 -8.37 4.85
CA GLU A 213 3.52 -9.81 4.72
C GLU A 213 2.31 -10.58 4.15
N LEU A 214 1.11 -10.26 4.65
CA LEU A 214 -0.13 -10.84 4.13
C LEU A 214 -0.37 -10.45 2.66
N ALA A 215 -0.15 -9.19 2.30
CA ALA A 215 -0.24 -8.74 0.91
C ALA A 215 0.74 -9.48 -0.01
N LEU A 216 2.00 -9.68 0.43
CA LEU A 216 3.00 -10.45 -0.31
C LEU A 216 2.56 -11.91 -0.51
N LYS A 217 2.01 -12.53 0.54
CA LYS A 217 1.49 -13.90 0.50
C LYS A 217 0.32 -14.03 -0.48
N ILE A 218 -0.66 -13.13 -0.40
CA ILE A 218 -1.85 -13.11 -1.27
C ILE A 218 -1.44 -12.95 -2.73
N ALA A 219 -0.53 -12.01 -3.02
CA ALA A 219 -0.05 -11.78 -4.37
C ALA A 219 1.00 -12.80 -4.86
N LYS A 220 1.48 -13.72 -4.00
CA LYS A 220 2.55 -14.68 -4.30
C LYS A 220 3.82 -13.99 -4.83
N ILE A 221 4.26 -12.91 -4.17
CA ILE A 221 5.40 -12.08 -4.60
C ILE A 221 6.57 -12.14 -3.62
N ASN A 222 7.79 -12.08 -4.15
CA ASN A 222 9.02 -12.06 -3.36
C ASN A 222 9.35 -10.60 -2.96
N PRO A 223 9.48 -10.28 -1.66
CA PRO A 223 9.78 -8.91 -1.22
C PRO A 223 11.08 -8.35 -1.81
N GLN A 224 12.14 -9.16 -1.91
CA GLN A 224 13.45 -8.74 -2.43
C GLN A 224 13.45 -8.45 -3.94
N ARG A 225 12.36 -8.80 -4.63
CA ARG A 225 12.15 -8.58 -6.07
C ARG A 225 10.90 -7.74 -6.32
N THR A 226 10.46 -6.97 -5.32
CA THR A 226 9.29 -6.10 -5.43
C THR A 226 9.63 -4.68 -5.04
N LEU A 227 9.18 -3.73 -5.85
CA LEU A 227 9.30 -2.29 -5.58
C LEU A 227 7.94 -1.73 -5.13
N PHE A 228 7.93 -1.01 -4.02
CA PHE A 228 6.71 -0.50 -3.38
C PHE A 228 6.66 1.04 -3.40
N PHE A 229 5.61 1.59 -4.01
CA PHE A 229 5.34 3.02 -4.15
C PHE A 229 4.22 3.42 -3.19
N ASP A 230 4.48 4.38 -2.31
CA ASP A 230 3.52 4.87 -1.31
C ASP A 230 3.91 6.29 -0.88
N ASP A 231 2.93 7.13 -0.55
CA ASP A 231 3.14 8.52 -0.10
C ASP A 231 3.46 8.59 1.41
N SER A 232 3.12 7.54 2.17
CA SER A 232 3.31 7.50 3.61
C SER A 232 4.69 6.96 3.97
N VAL A 233 5.48 7.83 4.60
CA VAL A 233 6.81 7.46 5.18
C VAL A 233 6.70 6.24 6.11
N ARG A 234 5.61 6.10 6.86
CA ARG A 234 5.41 4.97 7.77
C ARG A 234 5.20 3.66 7.02
N ASN A 235 4.44 3.69 5.92
CA ASN A 235 4.22 2.53 5.06
C ASN A 235 5.51 2.14 4.35
N ILE A 236 6.26 3.12 3.84
CA ILE A 236 7.57 2.91 3.21
C ILE A 236 8.57 2.27 4.19
N GLN A 237 8.65 2.75 5.42
CA GLN A 237 9.52 2.15 6.44
C GLN A 237 9.12 0.73 6.81
N ALA A 238 7.81 0.44 6.87
CA ALA A 238 7.30 -0.91 7.10
C ALA A 238 7.65 -1.84 5.94
N GLY A 239 7.44 -1.40 4.70
CA GLY A 239 7.83 -2.18 3.52
C GLY A 239 9.31 -2.50 3.52
N LYS A 240 10.15 -1.52 3.89
CA LYS A 240 11.60 -1.72 3.99
C LYS A 240 11.98 -2.77 5.04
N ARG A 241 11.30 -2.83 6.19
CA ARG A 241 11.54 -3.87 7.22
C ARG A 241 11.18 -5.27 6.75
N VAL A 242 10.14 -5.40 5.93
CA VAL A 242 9.70 -6.67 5.33
C VAL A 242 10.57 -7.05 4.10
N GLY A 243 11.50 -6.19 3.70
CA GLY A 243 12.48 -6.47 2.65
C GLY A 243 12.10 -5.99 1.26
N LEU A 244 11.08 -5.14 1.13
CA LEU A 244 10.75 -4.47 -0.12
C LEU A 244 11.81 -3.44 -0.48
N HIS A 245 12.01 -3.21 -1.78
CA HIS A 245 12.57 -1.95 -2.24
C HIS A 245 11.47 -0.90 -2.25
N THR A 246 11.78 0.35 -1.89
CA THR A 246 10.73 1.33 -1.60
C THR A 246 10.95 2.69 -2.26
N VAL A 247 9.84 3.30 -2.69
CA VAL A 247 9.80 4.60 -3.36
C VAL A 247 8.76 5.47 -2.65
N LEU A 248 9.22 6.52 -1.98
CA LEU A 248 8.31 7.52 -1.43
C LEU A 248 7.83 8.44 -2.56
N VAL A 249 6.52 8.63 -2.70
CA VAL A 249 5.93 9.53 -3.70
C VAL A 249 5.45 10.83 -3.02
N GLY A 250 5.51 11.96 -3.74
CA GLY A 250 5.06 13.27 -3.27
C GLY A 250 6.17 14.20 -2.77
N THR A 251 7.44 13.80 -2.83
CA THR A 251 8.59 14.62 -2.40
C THR A 251 9.89 14.24 -3.11
N SER A 252 10.76 15.21 -3.36
CA SER A 252 12.15 14.96 -3.81
C SER A 252 13.08 14.60 -2.65
N GLN A 253 12.67 14.83 -1.40
CA GLN A 253 13.49 14.53 -0.24
C GLN A 253 13.33 13.08 0.17
N ARG A 254 14.37 12.28 -0.04
CA ARG A 254 14.41 10.88 0.39
C ARG A 254 14.59 10.79 1.92
N PRO A 255 13.60 10.29 2.68
CA PRO A 255 13.77 10.10 4.12
C PRO A 255 14.67 8.90 4.41
N LYS A 256 15.16 8.85 5.66
CA LYS A 256 15.84 7.64 6.16
C LYS A 256 14.85 6.47 6.18
N GLY A 257 15.20 5.40 5.46
CA GLY A 257 14.37 4.19 5.36
C GLY A 257 13.60 4.04 4.04
N ALA A 258 13.74 4.97 3.10
CA ALA A 258 13.30 4.83 1.71
C ALA A 258 14.51 4.58 0.78
N ASP A 259 14.34 3.77 -0.28
CA ASP A 259 15.41 3.60 -1.28
C ASP A 259 15.44 4.75 -2.28
N TYR A 260 14.26 5.20 -2.70
CA TYR A 260 14.06 6.30 -3.65
C TYR A 260 12.97 7.27 -3.17
N ALA A 261 12.93 8.45 -3.78
CA ALA A 261 11.85 9.42 -3.60
C ALA A 261 11.53 10.10 -4.93
N LEU A 262 10.24 10.33 -5.20
CA LEU A 262 9.72 10.97 -6.39
C LEU A 262 8.79 12.11 -6.00
N GLU A 263 8.92 13.27 -6.63
CA GLU A 263 7.95 14.37 -6.45
C GLU A 263 6.57 13.99 -6.97
N SER A 264 6.52 13.23 -8.07
CA SER A 264 5.30 12.69 -8.65
C SER A 264 5.56 11.30 -9.22
N ILE A 265 4.53 10.44 -9.20
CA ILE A 265 4.61 9.12 -9.83
C ILE A 265 4.97 9.19 -11.31
N HIS A 266 4.66 10.32 -11.97
CA HIS A 266 5.03 10.61 -13.35
C HIS A 266 6.55 10.61 -13.60
N ASN A 267 7.36 10.82 -12.56
CA ASN A 267 8.81 10.84 -12.67
C ASN A 267 9.44 9.43 -12.64
N ILE A 268 8.66 8.35 -12.55
CA ILE A 268 9.17 6.97 -12.40
C ILE A 268 10.18 6.60 -13.50
N LYS A 269 9.95 6.98 -14.77
CA LYS A 269 10.86 6.65 -15.88
C LYS A 269 12.18 7.40 -15.81
N GLN A 270 12.17 8.63 -15.30
CA GLN A 270 13.39 9.42 -15.14
C GLN A 270 14.22 8.91 -13.96
N ALA A 271 13.56 8.57 -12.86
CA ALA A 271 14.23 8.16 -11.63
C ALA A 271 14.64 6.69 -11.62
N LEU A 272 13.89 5.84 -12.32
CA LEU A 272 14.05 4.39 -12.35
C LEU A 272 13.95 3.85 -13.80
N PRO A 273 14.83 4.30 -14.72
CA PRO A 273 14.82 3.86 -16.11
C PRO A 273 15.02 2.34 -16.24
N GLU A 274 15.69 1.70 -15.26
CA GLU A 274 15.94 0.27 -15.25
C GLU A 274 14.66 -0.58 -15.21
N LEU A 275 13.50 0.00 -14.85
CA LEU A 275 12.22 -0.71 -14.89
C LEU A 275 11.75 -1.03 -16.33
N TRP A 276 12.31 -0.36 -17.34
CA TRP A 276 12.09 -0.63 -18.76
C TRP A 276 13.22 -1.42 -19.42
N GLU A 277 14.32 -1.62 -18.70
CA GLU A 277 15.47 -2.35 -19.20
C GLU A 277 15.32 -3.84 -18.82
N THR A 278 15.56 -4.71 -19.79
CA THR A 278 15.92 -6.10 -19.48
C THR A 278 17.44 -6.11 -19.32
N ASP A 279 17.99 -6.81 -18.32
CA ASP A 279 19.43 -6.79 -17.99
C ASP A 279 20.30 -7.27 -19.18
N VAL A 280 20.57 -6.39 -20.14
CA VAL A 280 21.55 -6.61 -21.21
C VAL A 280 22.84 -5.94 -20.78
N LYS A 281 23.48 -6.46 -19.72
CA LYS A 281 24.92 -6.24 -19.53
C LYS A 281 25.66 -7.36 -20.24
N SER A 282 25.83 -7.20 -21.54
CA SER A 282 26.87 -7.92 -22.27
C SER A 282 28.21 -7.31 -21.90
N ASP A 283 28.97 -7.98 -21.01
CA ASP A 283 30.40 -7.74 -20.85
C ASP A 283 31.11 -8.16 -22.14
N VAL A 284 31.07 -7.30 -23.17
CA VAL A 284 31.95 -7.43 -24.33
C VAL A 284 33.15 -6.51 -24.07
N SER A 285 34.14 -7.06 -23.38
CA SER A 285 35.48 -6.47 -23.36
C SER A 285 36.05 -6.53 -24.78
N TYR A 286 36.02 -5.42 -25.51
CA TYR A 286 36.88 -5.26 -26.67
C TYR A 286 38.33 -5.10 -26.18
N ALA A 287 39.02 -6.23 -26.02
CA ALA A 287 40.48 -6.25 -26.02
C ALA A 287 40.95 -6.04 -27.48
N GLY A 288 40.93 -4.79 -27.93
CA GLY A 288 41.58 -4.38 -29.18
C GLY A 288 43.09 -4.35 -28.99
N GLN A 289 43.78 -5.29 -29.64
CA GLN A 289 45.23 -5.44 -29.64
C GLN A 289 45.96 -4.18 -30.18
N VAL A 290 46.91 -3.71 -29.37
CA VAL A 290 48.30 -3.30 -29.70
C VAL A 290 48.56 -2.71 -31.10
N ALA A 291 48.88 -1.41 -31.13
CA ALA A 291 49.71 -0.81 -32.18
C ALA A 291 51.12 -0.52 -31.62
N VAL A 292 52.13 -1.16 -32.20
CA VAL A 292 53.56 -0.91 -31.93
C VAL A 292 54.00 0.24 -32.82
N GLU A 293 54.41 1.35 -32.22
CA GLU A 293 55.08 2.45 -32.93
C GLU A 293 56.49 2.04 -33.35
N THR A 294 56.85 2.29 -34.61
CA THR A 294 58.22 2.12 -35.13
C THR A 294 58.82 3.52 -35.32
N PRO A 295 60.05 3.80 -34.85
CA PRO A 295 60.69 5.09 -35.10
C PRO A 295 61.34 5.11 -36.50
N VAL A 296 61.08 6.18 -37.26
CA VAL A 296 61.77 6.48 -38.52
C VAL A 296 62.96 7.38 -38.21
N ILE A 297 64.16 6.93 -38.59
CA ILE A 297 65.36 7.75 -38.68
C ILE A 297 65.51 8.19 -40.14
N ALA A 298 65.65 9.49 -40.36
CA ALA A 298 66.24 10.09 -41.56
C ALA A 298 67.06 11.31 -41.13
#